data_AF-A0A367IJF7-F1
#
_entry.id   AF-A0A367IJF7-F1
#
_cell.length_a   1.000
_cell.length_b   1.000
_cell.length_c   1.000
_cell.angle_alpha   90.00
_cell.angle_beta   90.00
_cell.angle_gamma   90.00
#
_symmetry.space_group_name_H-M   'P 1'
#
loop_
_entity.id
_entity.type
_entity.pdbx_description
1 polymer ?
#
loop_
_entity_poly.entity_id
_entity_poly.type
_entity_poly.pdbx_seq_one_letter_code
_entity_poly.pdbx_strand_id
1 'polypeptide(L)'
;HIRDAVKYDAYAAGIESGRYLETIGFFSVEGVSNKHVKKSGNVTFHRRYLDQNRPTFIYHSVDGKTKKFDTSKGKKMSKTIKQLRDQYKLSNTLGCASQDYFMYSAPLNSSASIFHLATKEVLPKVVINQERTNPAYYIINSGSIRYEIYKGPFSLDNMYQISPFEDKFYAIHDVPLEAAKQVLGKLNGQSDVFKKRSLYYTENPITLNEQASFVKRAQNLTKGYVTKDDFGTDGDDTPHVPYPSYNIPYYVDSDLPSGNGSTLVDIVYFDFFDSVLRKSLATITGKEWTATLTYGDPSITSSTMWLSFAQKFWNATSC
;
A
#
# COMPACT_ATOMS: atom_id res chain seq x y z
N HIS A 1 -7.47 6.24 -2.90
CA HIS A 1 -6.75 5.89 -1.67
C HIS A 1 -6.05 7.13 -1.08
N ILE A 2 -6.54 8.33 -1.37
CA ILE A 2 -5.99 9.59 -0.86
C ILE A 2 -7.11 10.42 -0.23
N ARG A 3 -6.73 11.38 0.61
CA ARG A 3 -7.61 12.50 0.98
C ARG A 3 -7.53 13.52 -0.16
N ASP A 4 -8.66 13.89 -0.73
CA ASP A 4 -8.72 14.90 -1.80
C ASP A 4 -10.11 15.54 -1.88
N ALA A 5 -10.18 16.77 -2.37
CA ALA A 5 -11.42 17.46 -2.69
C ALA A 5 -11.24 18.34 -3.92
N VAL A 6 -12.15 18.18 -4.88
CA VAL A 6 -12.09 18.85 -6.17
C VAL A 6 -13.29 19.77 -6.32
N LYS A 7 -13.06 21.01 -6.76
CA LYS A 7 -14.12 21.95 -7.11
C LYS A 7 -14.30 21.95 -8.62
N TYR A 8 -15.41 21.39 -9.09
CA TYR A 8 -15.72 21.33 -10.52
C TYR A 8 -16.27 22.67 -11.02
N ASP A 9 -17.23 23.25 -10.29
CA ASP A 9 -17.83 24.55 -10.62
C ASP A 9 -18.48 25.22 -9.39
N ALA A 10 -19.37 26.19 -9.61
CA ALA A 10 -20.07 26.92 -8.55
C ALA A 10 -21.13 26.10 -7.79
N TYR A 11 -21.51 24.93 -8.31
CA TYR A 11 -22.58 24.05 -7.83
C TYR A 11 -22.17 22.58 -7.72
N ALA A 12 -20.97 22.21 -8.16
CA ALA A 12 -20.43 20.87 -8.09
C ALA A 12 -19.02 20.84 -7.47
N ALA A 13 -18.85 19.94 -6.51
CA ALA A 13 -17.58 19.58 -5.91
C ALA A 13 -17.60 18.10 -5.46
N GLY A 14 -16.44 17.47 -5.36
CA GLY A 14 -16.28 16.08 -4.97
C GLY A 14 -15.27 15.91 -3.84
N ILE A 15 -15.40 14.82 -3.07
CA ILE A 15 -14.49 14.46 -1.98
C ILE A 15 -14.04 13.00 -2.13
N GLU A 16 -12.75 12.73 -1.95
CA GLU A 16 -12.14 11.41 -1.80
C GLU A 16 -11.64 11.26 -0.35
N SER A 17 -12.03 10.17 0.31
CA SER A 17 -11.91 10.04 1.77
C SER A 17 -10.90 8.99 2.22
N GLY A 18 -9.71 8.98 1.61
CA GLY A 18 -8.59 8.17 2.06
C GLY A 18 -8.71 6.69 1.73
N ARG A 19 -8.31 5.84 2.68
CA ARG A 19 -8.26 4.37 2.57
C ARG A 19 -8.33 3.71 3.95
N TYR A 20 -8.52 2.39 3.96
CA TYR A 20 -8.26 1.48 5.09
C TYR A 20 -8.91 1.84 6.43
N LEU A 21 -10.03 2.57 6.41
CA LEU A 21 -10.63 3.14 7.61
C LEU A 21 -9.64 4.02 8.40
N GLU A 22 -8.75 4.74 7.71
CA GLU A 22 -7.87 5.73 8.33
C GLU A 22 -8.53 7.11 8.36
N THR A 23 -9.54 7.33 7.51
CA THR A 23 -10.19 8.64 7.30
C THR A 23 -11.71 8.49 7.21
N ILE A 24 -12.44 9.41 7.87
CA ILE A 24 -13.85 9.67 7.59
C ILE A 24 -13.95 11.03 6.91
N GLY A 25 -14.43 11.05 5.66
CA GLY A 25 -14.72 12.31 4.97
C GLY A 25 -16.01 12.93 5.46
N PHE A 26 -15.94 14.23 5.77
CA PHE A 26 -17.09 15.07 6.06
C PHE A 26 -17.20 16.13 4.96
N PHE A 27 -18.42 16.31 4.44
CA PHE A 27 -18.71 17.26 3.37
C PHE A 27 -20.05 17.93 3.63
N SER A 28 -20.11 19.25 3.60
CA SER A 28 -21.34 20.02 3.77
C SER A 28 -21.44 21.14 2.75
N VAL A 29 -22.68 21.53 2.45
CA VAL A 29 -22.99 22.57 1.46
C VAL A 29 -23.90 23.60 2.09
N GLU A 30 -23.46 24.85 2.07
CA GLU A 30 -24.28 26.00 2.40
C GLU A 30 -24.77 26.68 1.12
N GLY A 31 -25.95 27.30 1.15
CA GLY A 31 -26.46 28.09 0.03
C GLY A 31 -27.51 27.38 -0.81
N VAL A 32 -27.84 26.13 -0.49
CA VAL A 32 -28.83 25.33 -1.25
C VAL A 32 -30.24 25.87 -1.01
N SER A 33 -30.91 26.25 -2.09
CA SER A 33 -32.34 26.60 -2.07
C SER A 33 -33.23 25.39 -1.81
N ASN A 34 -34.32 25.58 -1.07
CA ASN A 34 -35.37 24.57 -0.89
C ASN A 34 -36.77 25.20 -0.93
N LYS A 35 -37.82 24.38 -0.77
CA LYS A 35 -39.22 24.82 -0.85
C LYS A 35 -39.61 25.90 0.19
N HIS A 36 -38.84 26.04 1.27
CA HIS A 36 -39.08 26.99 2.35
C HIS A 36 -38.11 28.18 2.33
N VAL A 37 -36.92 28.01 1.74
CA VAL A 37 -35.86 29.03 1.73
C VAL A 37 -35.31 29.17 0.31
N LYS A 38 -35.58 30.31 -0.33
CA LYS A 38 -34.94 30.69 -1.58
C LYS A 38 -33.63 31.43 -1.28
N LYS A 39 -32.50 30.81 -1.59
CA LYS A 39 -31.17 31.44 -1.59
C LYS A 39 -30.76 31.75 -3.04
N SER A 40 -30.15 32.91 -3.25
CA SER A 40 -29.60 33.32 -4.55
C SER A 40 -28.07 33.35 -4.49
N GLY A 41 -27.39 33.06 -5.61
CA GLY A 41 -25.93 33.01 -5.71
C GLY A 41 -25.33 31.60 -5.77
N ASN A 42 -24.01 31.53 -5.62
CA ASN A 42 -23.24 30.29 -5.60
C ASN A 42 -23.41 29.56 -4.26
N VAL A 43 -23.19 28.24 -4.25
CA VAL A 43 -23.10 27.49 -2.99
C VAL A 43 -21.67 27.52 -2.45
N THR A 44 -21.55 27.32 -1.14
CA THR A 44 -20.27 27.18 -0.45
C THR A 44 -20.11 25.74 0.00
N PHE A 45 -19.02 25.11 -0.39
CA PHE A 45 -18.67 23.76 0.03
C PHE A 45 -17.69 23.82 1.21
N HIS A 46 -17.91 22.97 2.20
CA HIS A 46 -16.97 22.73 3.29
C HIS A 46 -16.59 21.26 3.30
N ARG A 47 -15.31 20.99 3.54
CA ARG A 47 -14.75 19.63 3.62
C ARG A 47 -13.93 19.46 4.87
N ARG A 48 -13.91 18.25 5.41
CA ARG A 48 -13.01 17.86 6.50
C ARG A 48 -12.65 16.38 6.41
N TYR A 49 -11.40 16.05 6.65
CA TYR A 49 -10.91 14.67 6.75
C TYR A 49 -10.65 14.37 8.23
N LEU A 50 -11.52 13.54 8.80
CA LEU A 50 -11.47 13.15 10.19
C LEU A 50 -10.57 11.93 10.33
N ASP A 51 -9.59 11.98 11.22
CA ASP A 51 -8.87 10.77 11.59
C ASP A 51 -9.81 9.73 12.19
N GLN A 52 -9.64 8.47 11.78
CA GLN A 52 -10.40 7.37 12.37
C GLN A 52 -9.79 7.02 13.72
N ASN A 53 -10.20 7.75 14.76
CA ASN A 53 -9.82 7.44 16.14
C ASN A 53 -10.89 7.95 17.13
N ARG A 54 -10.87 7.41 18.35
CA ARG A 54 -11.84 7.79 19.40
C ARG A 54 -11.77 9.29 19.77
N PRO A 55 -10.60 9.90 20.00
CA PRO A 55 -10.51 11.34 20.27
C PRO A 55 -11.24 12.21 19.23
N THR A 56 -11.01 11.97 17.94
CA THR A 56 -11.68 12.68 16.84
C THR A 56 -13.19 12.49 16.91
N PHE A 57 -13.68 11.26 17.08
CA PHE A 57 -15.12 11.02 17.17
C PHE A 57 -15.76 11.68 18.39
N ILE A 58 -15.10 11.63 19.55
CA ILE A 58 -15.60 12.24 20.79
C ILE A 58 -15.70 13.76 20.64
N TYR A 59 -14.68 14.37 20.03
CA TYR A 59 -14.66 15.81 19.77
C TYR A 59 -15.85 16.22 18.88
N HIS A 60 -16.04 15.60 17.72
CA HIS A 60 -17.05 16.03 16.75
C HIS A 60 -18.49 15.56 17.06
N SER A 61 -18.68 14.44 17.77
CA SER A 61 -20.02 13.85 17.97
C SER A 61 -20.68 14.19 19.30
N VAL A 62 -19.90 14.40 20.36
CA VAL A 62 -20.40 14.62 21.71
C VAL A 62 -19.75 15.80 22.41
N ASP A 63 -19.12 16.71 21.65
CA ASP A 63 -18.53 17.95 22.16
C ASP A 63 -17.54 17.65 23.31
N GLY A 64 -16.63 16.69 23.07
CA GLY A 64 -15.60 16.30 24.03
C GLY A 64 -16.08 15.44 25.21
N LYS A 65 -17.39 15.16 25.34
CA LYS A 65 -17.96 14.47 26.51
C LYS A 65 -17.83 12.95 26.39
N THR A 66 -16.64 12.41 26.68
CA THR A 66 -16.30 10.97 26.58
C THR A 66 -17.36 10.02 27.16
N LYS A 67 -17.96 10.36 28.31
CA LYS A 67 -18.99 9.52 28.96
C LYS A 67 -20.27 9.34 28.13
N LYS A 68 -20.52 10.22 27.15
CA LYS A 68 -21.69 10.17 26.25
C LYS A 68 -21.41 9.46 24.93
N PHE A 69 -20.16 9.09 24.66
CA PHE A 69 -19.74 8.63 23.35
C PHE A 69 -20.19 7.19 23.04
N ASP A 70 -19.98 6.26 23.97
CA ASP A 70 -20.25 4.85 23.69
C ASP A 70 -21.75 4.53 23.76
N THR A 71 -22.28 3.98 22.67
CA THR A 71 -23.66 3.47 22.63
C THR A 71 -23.70 1.96 22.91
N SER A 72 -24.83 1.44 23.40
CA SER A 72 -25.03 0.00 23.60
C SER A 72 -24.84 -0.80 22.30
N LYS A 73 -25.30 -0.24 21.17
CA LYS A 73 -25.10 -0.84 19.84
C LYS A 73 -23.62 -0.88 19.44
N GLY A 74 -22.89 0.21 19.65
CA GLY A 74 -21.45 0.28 19.37
C GLY A 74 -20.66 -0.75 20.16
N LYS A 75 -20.90 -0.84 21.48
CA LYS A 75 -20.26 -1.86 22.35
C LYS A 75 -20.57 -3.29 21.90
N LYS A 76 -21.81 -3.57 21.51
CA LYS A 76 -22.20 -4.88 20.97
C LYS A 76 -21.42 -5.21 19.69
N MET A 77 -21.31 -4.25 18.76
CA MET A 77 -20.54 -4.41 17.52
C MET A 77 -19.05 -4.68 17.81
N SER A 78 -18.42 -3.92 18.70
CA SER A 78 -17.03 -4.13 19.08
C SER A 78 -16.80 -5.52 19.69
N LYS A 79 -17.75 -6.01 20.51
CA LYS A 79 -17.69 -7.38 21.04
C LYS A 79 -17.79 -8.43 19.92
N THR A 80 -18.69 -8.24 18.96
CA THR A 80 -18.83 -9.14 17.80
C THR A 80 -17.57 -9.16 16.95
N ILE A 81 -16.96 -8.00 16.66
CA ILE A 81 -15.68 -7.93 15.93
C ILE A 81 -14.60 -8.72 16.67
N LYS A 82 -14.47 -8.54 17.99
CA LYS A 82 -13.51 -9.31 18.80
C LYS A 82 -13.76 -10.82 18.69
N GLN A 83 -15.01 -11.24 18.85
CA GLN A 83 -15.38 -12.67 18.76
C GLN A 83 -15.05 -13.28 17.40
N LEU A 84 -15.30 -12.55 16.30
CA LEU A 84 -14.95 -13.02 14.97
C LEU A 84 -13.43 -13.11 14.78
N ARG A 85 -12.66 -12.11 15.26
CA ARG A 85 -11.19 -12.17 15.22
C ARG A 85 -10.64 -13.38 15.98
N ASP A 86 -11.22 -13.68 17.14
CA ASP A 86 -10.86 -14.85 17.95
C ASP A 86 -11.23 -16.16 17.23
N GLN A 87 -12.44 -16.25 16.67
CA GLN A 87 -12.93 -17.42 15.92
C GLN A 87 -12.05 -17.76 14.71
N TYR A 88 -11.66 -16.74 13.94
CA TYR A 88 -10.79 -16.90 12.76
C TYR A 88 -9.30 -16.87 13.10
N LYS A 89 -8.94 -16.78 14.39
CA LYS A 89 -7.56 -16.81 14.86
C LYS A 89 -6.68 -15.74 14.20
N LEU A 90 -7.25 -14.58 13.87
CA LEU A 90 -6.57 -13.53 13.11
C LEU A 90 -5.38 -12.95 13.87
N SER A 91 -5.45 -12.93 15.21
CA SER A 91 -4.37 -12.45 16.07
C SER A 91 -3.30 -13.52 16.37
N ASN A 92 -3.35 -14.70 15.76
CA ASN A 92 -2.31 -15.72 15.96
C ASN A 92 -0.99 -15.24 15.36
N THR A 93 0.04 -15.14 16.19
CA THR A 93 1.41 -14.80 15.77
C THR A 93 2.01 -15.91 14.93
N LEU A 94 2.47 -15.55 13.73
CA LEU A 94 3.18 -16.42 12.79
C LEU A 94 4.70 -16.27 12.94
N GLY A 95 5.18 -15.11 13.38
CA GLY A 95 6.59 -14.79 13.59
C GLY A 95 6.75 -13.40 14.20
N CYS A 96 8.00 -12.96 14.40
CA CYS A 96 8.34 -11.66 14.97
C CYS A 96 9.23 -10.87 14.01
N ALA A 97 8.75 -9.73 13.51
CA ALA A 97 9.54 -8.81 12.70
C ALA A 97 10.54 -8.05 13.59
N SER A 98 11.82 -8.07 13.23
CA SER A 98 12.89 -7.42 14.02
C SER A 98 12.88 -5.88 13.96
N GLN A 99 12.24 -5.32 12.94
CA GLN A 99 12.15 -3.89 12.66
C GLN A 99 10.89 -3.57 11.83
N ASP A 100 10.62 -2.28 11.65
CA ASP A 100 9.60 -1.81 10.71
C ASP A 100 10.08 -1.98 9.26
N TYR A 101 9.18 -2.40 8.38
CA TYR A 101 9.38 -2.45 6.93
C TYR A 101 8.31 -1.60 6.24
N PHE A 102 8.72 -0.41 5.81
CA PHE A 102 7.87 0.62 5.24
C PHE A 102 7.58 0.35 3.76
N MET A 103 6.34 0.64 3.36
CA MET A 103 5.92 0.56 1.95
C MET A 103 6.36 1.81 1.17
N TYR A 104 6.02 3.00 1.67
CA TYR A 104 6.36 4.27 0.99
C TYR A 104 7.27 5.18 1.81
N SER A 105 7.49 4.90 3.10
CA SER A 105 8.28 5.75 4.01
C SER A 105 9.78 5.41 4.03
N ALA A 106 10.24 4.51 3.15
CA ALA A 106 11.65 4.17 2.97
C ALA A 106 12.00 4.04 1.47
N PRO A 107 13.23 4.39 1.06
CA PRO A 107 13.71 4.14 -0.30
C PRO A 107 13.66 2.66 -0.67
N LEU A 108 13.44 2.33 -1.94
CA LEU A 108 13.34 0.95 -2.43
C LEU A 108 14.56 0.08 -2.08
N ASN A 109 15.77 0.65 -2.08
CA ASN A 109 17.02 -0.06 -1.78
C ASN A 109 17.36 -0.12 -0.29
N SER A 110 16.54 0.46 0.59
CA SER A 110 16.76 0.41 2.04
C SER A 110 16.33 -0.93 2.62
N SER A 111 17.08 -1.45 3.59
CA SER A 111 16.68 -2.64 4.37
C SER A 111 15.37 -2.44 5.15
N ALA A 112 14.96 -1.19 5.36
CA ALA A 112 13.67 -0.83 5.94
C ALA A 112 12.52 -0.79 4.92
N SER A 113 12.75 -1.12 3.64
CA SER A 113 11.68 -1.23 2.64
C SER A 113 11.08 -2.64 2.64
N ILE A 114 9.75 -2.73 2.65
CA ILE A 114 9.06 -4.02 2.48
C ILE A 114 9.30 -4.63 1.10
N PHE A 115 9.56 -3.81 0.08
CA PHE A 115 9.89 -4.27 -1.27
C PHE A 115 11.31 -4.85 -1.32
N HIS A 116 12.26 -4.24 -0.60
CA HIS A 116 13.59 -4.83 -0.40
C HIS A 116 13.49 -6.17 0.34
N LEU A 117 12.71 -6.24 1.43
CA LEU A 117 12.47 -7.50 2.14
C LEU A 117 11.87 -8.57 1.21
N ALA A 118 10.83 -8.22 0.44
CA ALA A 118 10.18 -9.14 -0.47
C ALA A 118 11.15 -9.71 -1.51
N THR A 119 11.93 -8.83 -2.14
CA THR A 119 12.77 -9.18 -3.30
C THR A 119 14.12 -9.79 -2.95
N LYS A 120 14.69 -9.47 -1.78
CA LYS A 120 15.99 -9.99 -1.33
C LYS A 120 15.89 -11.20 -0.42
N GLU A 121 14.79 -11.31 0.34
CA GLU A 121 14.66 -12.33 1.39
C GLU A 121 13.49 -13.27 1.13
N VAL A 122 12.27 -12.74 0.98
CA VAL A 122 11.05 -13.58 0.94
C VAL A 122 11.01 -14.44 -0.32
N LEU A 123 11.07 -13.81 -1.49
CA LEU A 123 10.95 -14.50 -2.78
C LEU A 123 12.06 -15.55 -2.98
N PRO A 124 13.36 -15.24 -2.79
CA PRO A 124 14.42 -16.22 -3.01
C PRO A 124 14.43 -17.38 -2.00
N LYS A 125 13.88 -17.20 -0.80
CA LYS A 125 13.85 -18.25 0.23
C LYS A 125 12.60 -19.13 0.16
N VAL A 126 11.46 -18.58 -0.26
CA VAL A 126 10.16 -19.27 -0.19
C VAL A 126 9.66 -19.74 -1.55
N VAL A 127 9.96 -18.99 -2.61
CA VAL A 127 9.51 -19.27 -3.99
C VAL A 127 10.65 -19.89 -4.81
N ILE A 128 11.56 -20.59 -4.14
CA ILE A 128 12.67 -21.29 -4.80
C ILE A 128 12.17 -22.61 -5.40
N ASN A 129 12.66 -22.92 -6.61
CA ASN A 129 12.51 -24.25 -7.19
C ASN A 129 13.86 -24.97 -7.18
N GLN A 130 14.02 -25.95 -6.30
CA GLN A 130 15.28 -26.68 -6.12
C GLN A 130 15.61 -27.63 -7.29
N GLU A 131 14.65 -27.94 -8.16
CA GLU A 131 14.86 -28.79 -9.34
C GLU A 131 15.49 -28.01 -10.50
N ARG A 132 15.49 -26.67 -10.42
CA ARG A 132 16.07 -25.79 -11.44
C ARG A 132 17.54 -25.54 -11.14
N THR A 133 18.38 -25.73 -12.15
CA THR A 133 19.81 -25.42 -12.09
C THR A 133 20.11 -23.96 -12.40
N ASN A 134 19.27 -23.33 -13.22
CA ASN A 134 19.39 -21.92 -13.58
C ASN A 134 18.85 -21.03 -12.43
N PRO A 135 19.54 -19.95 -12.08
CA PRO A 135 19.12 -19.07 -11.00
C PRO A 135 17.86 -18.29 -11.39
N ALA A 136 17.04 -17.97 -10.40
CA ALA A 136 15.81 -17.20 -10.58
C ALA A 136 16.05 -15.70 -10.51
N TYR A 137 15.35 -14.95 -11.37
CA TYR A 137 15.18 -13.51 -11.33
C TYR A 137 13.71 -13.20 -11.08
N TYR A 138 13.40 -12.70 -9.89
CA TYR A 138 12.03 -12.49 -9.45
C TYR A 138 11.56 -11.08 -9.79
N ILE A 139 10.38 -10.93 -10.37
CA ILE A 139 9.74 -9.65 -10.65
C ILE A 139 8.32 -9.68 -10.09
N ILE A 140 7.96 -8.67 -9.29
CA ILE A 140 6.61 -8.54 -8.73
C ILE A 140 6.04 -7.16 -9.02
N ASN A 141 4.71 -7.09 -9.17
CA ASN A 141 4.02 -5.81 -9.14
C ASN A 141 4.02 -5.27 -7.72
N SER A 142 4.51 -4.05 -7.51
CA SER A 142 4.56 -3.45 -6.17
C SER A 142 3.17 -3.13 -5.60
N GLY A 143 2.12 -3.16 -6.42
CA GLY A 143 0.73 -3.06 -5.97
C GLY A 143 0.18 -4.33 -5.32
N SER A 144 0.87 -5.47 -5.41
CA SER A 144 0.52 -6.69 -4.67
C SER A 144 0.72 -6.53 -3.16
N ILE A 145 1.62 -5.63 -2.76
CA ILE A 145 1.85 -5.22 -1.38
C ILE A 145 0.95 -4.03 -1.03
N ARG A 146 0.15 -4.17 0.03
CA ARG A 146 -0.96 -3.27 0.36
C ARG A 146 -0.77 -2.52 1.67
N TYR A 147 0.14 -2.98 2.52
CA TYR A 147 0.43 -2.41 3.82
C TYR A 147 1.89 -2.64 4.24
N GLU A 148 2.33 -1.91 5.26
CA GLU A 148 3.66 -2.04 5.85
C GLU A 148 3.69 -3.07 6.98
N ILE A 149 4.90 -3.44 7.42
CA ILE A 149 5.11 -4.34 8.56
C ILE A 149 5.69 -3.51 9.69
N TYR A 150 5.10 -3.61 10.88
CA TYR A 150 5.65 -3.02 12.08
C TYR A 150 6.49 -4.04 12.86
N LYS A 151 7.51 -3.55 13.55
CA LYS A 151 8.33 -4.34 14.46
C LYS A 151 7.45 -5.04 15.50
N GLY A 152 7.78 -6.31 15.79
CA GLY A 152 7.09 -7.12 16.77
C GLY A 152 6.22 -8.22 16.14
N PRO A 153 5.12 -8.62 16.80
CA PRO A 153 4.30 -9.75 16.35
C PRO A 153 3.74 -9.56 14.95
N PHE A 154 4.07 -10.50 14.06
CA PHE A 154 3.47 -10.64 12.75
C PHE A 154 2.40 -11.73 12.82
N SER A 155 1.13 -11.34 12.68
CA SER A 155 -0.02 -12.23 12.83
C SER A 155 -0.62 -12.68 11.49
N LEU A 156 -1.56 -13.64 11.55
CA LEU A 156 -2.34 -14.06 10.38
C LEU A 156 -3.10 -12.88 9.73
N ASP A 157 -3.59 -11.94 10.53
CA ASP A 157 -4.20 -10.70 10.03
C ASP A 157 -3.21 -9.85 9.23
N ASN A 158 -1.96 -9.74 9.70
CA ASN A 158 -0.95 -8.95 9.00
C ASN A 158 -0.63 -9.54 7.62
N MET A 159 -0.59 -10.87 7.48
CA MET A 159 -0.42 -11.53 6.19
C MET A 159 -1.48 -11.06 5.17
N TYR A 160 -2.76 -11.09 5.55
CA TYR A 160 -3.85 -10.64 4.68
C TYR A 160 -3.81 -9.14 4.41
N GLN A 161 -3.39 -8.32 5.38
CA GLN A 161 -3.25 -6.87 5.19
C GLN A 161 -2.15 -6.53 4.19
N ILE A 162 -1.07 -7.32 4.14
CA ILE A 162 0.08 -7.05 3.28
C ILE A 162 -0.16 -7.51 1.86
N SER A 163 -0.60 -8.76 1.67
CA SER A 163 -0.85 -9.29 0.34
C SER A 163 -2.13 -10.13 0.36
N PRO A 164 -3.30 -9.51 0.12
CA PRO A 164 -4.58 -10.22 0.15
C PRO A 164 -4.84 -11.06 -1.10
N PHE A 165 -3.96 -11.02 -2.10
CA PHE A 165 -4.12 -11.73 -3.37
C PHE A 165 -3.54 -13.14 -3.30
N GLU A 166 -4.11 -14.05 -4.08
CA GLU A 166 -3.65 -15.43 -4.23
C GLU A 166 -2.98 -15.64 -5.61
N ASP A 167 -2.25 -14.62 -6.08
CA ASP A 167 -1.55 -14.68 -7.37
C ASP A 167 -0.51 -15.81 -7.34
N LYS A 168 -0.48 -16.60 -8.41
CA LYS A 168 0.46 -17.72 -8.56
C LYS A 168 1.78 -17.25 -9.14
N PHE A 169 2.84 -18.00 -8.86
CA PHE A 169 4.15 -17.78 -9.48
C PHE A 169 4.26 -18.56 -10.79
N TYR A 170 4.30 -17.82 -11.91
CA TYR A 170 4.64 -18.34 -13.22
C TYR A 170 6.13 -18.13 -13.47
N ALA A 171 6.66 -18.86 -14.45
CA ALA A 171 8.05 -18.69 -14.87
C ALA A 171 8.22 -18.76 -16.38
N ILE A 172 9.21 -18.04 -16.90
CA ILE A 172 9.77 -18.28 -18.24
C ILE A 172 11.18 -18.79 -18.01
N HIS A 173 11.43 -20.03 -18.43
CA HIS A 173 12.71 -20.69 -18.22
C HIS A 173 13.74 -20.30 -19.27
N ASP A 174 15.01 -20.45 -18.90
CA ASP A 174 16.14 -20.45 -19.82
C ASP A 174 16.25 -19.15 -20.65
N VAL A 175 16.00 -18.02 -19.99
CA VAL A 175 16.11 -16.69 -20.58
C VAL A 175 17.56 -16.22 -20.52
N PRO A 176 18.17 -15.76 -21.63
CA PRO A 176 19.49 -15.16 -21.58
C PRO A 176 19.52 -13.96 -20.64
N LEU A 177 20.55 -13.86 -19.80
CA LEU A 177 20.69 -12.80 -18.80
C LEU A 177 20.68 -11.40 -19.43
N GLU A 178 21.22 -11.20 -20.64
CA GLU A 178 21.08 -9.91 -21.36
C GLU A 178 19.64 -9.51 -21.64
N ALA A 179 18.77 -10.47 -21.93
CA ALA A 179 17.36 -10.19 -22.11
C ALA A 179 16.69 -9.90 -20.76
N ALA A 180 16.95 -10.72 -19.74
CA ALA A 180 16.39 -10.55 -18.40
C ALA A 180 16.69 -9.16 -17.80
N LYS A 181 17.93 -8.66 -17.96
CA LYS A 181 18.36 -7.30 -17.55
C LYS A 181 17.46 -6.17 -18.08
N GLN A 182 16.84 -6.37 -19.25
CA GLN A 182 16.04 -5.33 -19.92
C GLN A 182 14.55 -5.40 -19.54
N VAL A 183 14.08 -6.53 -19.02
CA VAL A 183 12.65 -6.77 -18.79
C VAL A 183 12.05 -5.78 -17.80
N LEU A 184 12.70 -5.55 -16.65
CA LEU A 184 12.17 -4.61 -15.65
C LEU A 184 12.01 -3.19 -16.22
N GLY A 185 13.02 -2.71 -16.95
CA GLY A 185 12.96 -1.40 -17.60
C GLY A 185 11.83 -1.32 -18.64
N LYS A 186 11.64 -2.39 -19.43
CA LYS A 186 10.56 -2.47 -20.42
C LYS A 186 9.16 -2.49 -19.78
N LEU A 187 9.01 -3.19 -18.65
CA LEU A 187 7.76 -3.25 -17.89
C LEU A 187 7.44 -1.88 -17.27
N ASN A 188 8.39 -1.27 -16.57
CA ASN A 188 8.20 0.04 -15.94
C ASN A 188 8.10 1.19 -16.97
N GLY A 189 8.65 1.03 -18.17
CA GLY A 189 8.50 1.97 -19.28
C GLY A 189 7.12 1.95 -19.96
N GLN A 190 6.29 0.93 -19.72
CA GLN A 190 4.89 0.88 -20.18
C GLN A 190 3.91 1.56 -19.20
N SER A 191 4.43 2.24 -18.17
CA SER A 191 3.66 2.83 -17.07
C SER A 191 2.71 3.96 -17.49
N ASP A 192 2.83 4.52 -18.70
CA ASP A 192 1.81 5.43 -19.23
C ASP A 192 0.43 4.78 -19.41
N VAL A 193 0.38 3.45 -19.58
CA VAL A 193 -0.87 2.65 -19.62
C VAL A 193 -1.35 2.27 -18.22
N PHE A 194 -0.43 2.14 -17.25
CA PHE A 194 -0.70 1.73 -15.87
C PHE A 194 -0.18 2.78 -14.89
N LYS A 195 -0.70 4.01 -14.97
CA LYS A 195 -0.40 5.04 -13.98
C LYS A 195 -1.03 4.60 -12.66
N LYS A 196 -0.21 4.16 -11.70
CA LYS A 196 -0.62 4.28 -10.29
C LYS A 196 -0.99 5.74 -10.13
N ARG A 197 -2.23 6.02 -9.71
CA ARG A 197 -2.53 7.37 -9.21
C ARG A 197 -1.45 7.65 -8.18
N SER A 198 -0.64 8.67 -8.44
CA SER A 198 0.28 9.21 -7.46
C SER A 198 -0.52 9.27 -6.17
N LEU A 199 -0.10 8.50 -5.16
CA LEU A 199 -0.51 8.85 -3.81
C LEU A 199 0.12 10.24 -3.68
N TYR A 200 -0.69 11.29 -3.83
CA TYR A 200 -0.26 12.68 -3.65
C TYR A 200 0.14 12.88 -2.18
N TYR A 201 1.20 12.19 -1.75
CA TYR A 201 2.11 12.67 -0.72
C TYR A 201 3.08 13.58 -1.45
N THR A 202 2.51 14.66 -1.98
CA THR A 202 3.16 15.89 -2.41
C THR A 202 4.56 15.69 -3.02
N GLU A 203 4.64 15.57 -4.36
CA GLU A 203 5.91 15.60 -5.12
C GLU A 203 6.75 16.86 -4.82
N ASN A 204 6.15 17.88 -4.22
CA ASN A 204 6.84 18.95 -3.53
C ASN A 204 6.44 18.88 -2.06
N PRO A 205 7.32 18.50 -1.11
CA PRO A 205 6.98 18.58 0.31
C PRO A 205 6.41 19.96 0.56
N ILE A 206 5.18 20.03 1.07
CA ILE A 206 4.64 21.29 1.59
C ILE A 206 5.71 21.78 2.54
N THR A 207 6.42 22.84 2.14
CA THR A 207 7.48 23.36 2.97
C THR A 207 6.81 23.74 4.29
N LEU A 208 7.40 23.30 5.41
CA LEU A 208 6.89 23.59 6.76
C LEU A 208 6.55 25.08 6.95
N ASN A 209 7.15 25.97 6.14
CA ASN A 209 6.86 27.40 6.09
C ASN A 209 5.45 27.76 5.62
N GLU A 210 4.84 27.01 4.68
CA GLU A 210 3.43 27.24 4.26
C GLU A 210 2.44 26.82 5.36
N GLN A 211 2.84 25.92 6.26
CA GLN A 211 2.11 25.59 7.49
C GLN A 211 2.56 26.41 8.71
N ALA A 212 3.65 27.19 8.63
CA ALA A 212 4.25 27.84 9.79
C ALA A 212 3.36 28.94 10.41
N SER A 213 2.32 29.38 9.70
CA SER A 213 1.25 30.22 10.27
C SER A 213 0.41 29.47 11.31
N PHE A 214 0.33 28.14 11.24
CA PHE A 214 -0.36 27.28 12.23
C PHE A 214 0.59 26.53 13.18
N VAL A 215 1.84 26.25 12.76
CA VAL A 215 2.81 25.38 13.48
C VAL A 215 3.61 26.10 14.57
N LYS A 216 3.53 27.43 14.70
CA LYS A 216 4.28 28.18 15.75
C LYS A 216 3.94 27.81 17.21
N ARG A 217 3.03 26.85 17.48
CA ARG A 217 2.61 26.48 18.85
C ARG A 217 2.68 25.00 19.25
N ALA A 218 3.09 24.05 18.41
CA ALA A 218 3.02 22.63 18.80
C ALA A 218 4.37 21.89 18.66
N GLN A 219 5.03 21.63 19.79
CA GLN A 219 6.25 20.81 19.85
C GLN A 219 5.98 19.29 19.75
N ASN A 220 4.72 18.84 19.79
CA ASN A 220 4.35 17.40 19.89
C ASN A 220 3.20 16.99 18.93
N LEU A 221 3.35 17.21 17.61
CA LEU A 221 2.38 16.69 16.63
C LEU A 221 2.65 15.20 16.33
N THR A 222 1.58 14.43 16.11
CA THR A 222 1.69 13.03 15.67
C THR A 222 1.98 12.96 14.16
N LYS A 223 2.54 11.83 13.71
CA LYS A 223 2.64 11.55 12.28
C LYS A 223 1.25 11.28 11.69
N GLY A 224 0.99 11.79 10.49
CA GLY A 224 -0.33 11.68 9.86
C GLY A 224 -0.39 12.33 8.49
N TYR A 225 -1.61 12.46 7.97
CA TYR A 225 -1.87 13.10 6.69
C TYR A 225 -1.73 14.62 6.79
N VAL A 226 -1.20 15.21 5.72
CA VAL A 226 -1.21 16.65 5.49
C VAL A 226 -1.71 16.87 4.07
N THR A 227 -2.98 17.25 3.95
CA THR A 227 -3.73 17.26 2.70
C THR A 227 -3.71 18.64 2.06
N LYS A 228 -3.43 18.69 0.76
CA LYS A 228 -3.64 19.87 -0.08
C LYS A 228 -4.61 19.47 -1.19
N ASP A 229 -5.68 20.24 -1.31
CA ASP A 229 -6.74 20.02 -2.30
C ASP A 229 -7.20 21.37 -2.90
N ASP A 230 -8.21 21.37 -3.77
CA ASP A 230 -8.70 22.60 -4.43
C ASP A 230 -9.23 23.65 -3.43
N PHE A 231 -9.50 23.24 -2.19
CA PHE A 231 -10.02 24.08 -1.11
C PHE A 231 -8.91 24.56 -0.15
N GLY A 232 -7.63 24.24 -0.42
CA GLY A 232 -6.49 24.67 0.38
C GLY A 232 -5.87 23.54 1.21
N THR A 233 -5.40 23.85 2.41
CA THR A 233 -4.62 22.93 3.28
C THR A 233 -5.20 22.75 4.68
N ASP A 234 -6.43 23.19 4.91
CA ASP A 234 -7.12 23.18 6.21
C ASP A 234 -8.18 22.07 6.29
N GLY A 235 -8.07 21.06 5.43
CA GLY A 235 -9.02 19.96 5.33
C GLY A 235 -8.88 18.93 6.45
N ASP A 236 -7.68 18.67 6.95
CA ASP A 236 -7.47 17.68 8.01
C ASP A 236 -8.00 18.21 9.36
N ASP A 237 -8.69 17.35 10.12
CA ASP A 237 -9.27 17.74 11.42
C ASP A 237 -8.23 17.89 12.52
N THR A 238 -7.13 17.16 12.39
CA THR A 238 -6.04 17.07 13.34
C THR A 238 -4.75 17.53 12.66
N PRO A 239 -3.94 18.42 13.29
CA PRO A 239 -2.65 18.80 12.74
C PRO A 239 -1.61 17.67 12.91
N HIS A 240 -0.82 17.42 11.87
CA HIS A 240 0.16 16.33 11.84
C HIS A 240 1.52 16.76 11.28
N VAL A 241 2.53 15.93 11.56
CA VAL A 241 3.78 15.87 10.79
C VAL A 241 3.59 14.87 9.65
N PRO A 242 3.91 15.21 8.38
CA PRO A 242 3.78 14.26 7.29
C PRO A 242 4.79 13.10 7.42
N TYR A 243 4.44 11.96 6.82
CA TYR A 243 5.37 10.87 6.59
C TYR A 243 6.31 11.21 5.42
N PRO A 244 7.59 10.80 5.46
CA PRO A 244 8.39 10.79 4.24
C PRO A 244 7.73 9.87 3.22
N SER A 245 7.83 10.20 1.94
CA SER A 245 7.28 9.39 0.86
C SER A 245 8.31 9.25 -0.27
N TYR A 246 8.48 8.03 -0.75
CA TYR A 246 9.38 7.69 -1.85
C TYR A 246 8.58 7.08 -3.00
N ASN A 247 8.92 7.45 -4.23
CA ASN A 247 8.32 6.86 -5.41
C ASN A 247 8.76 5.40 -5.55
N ILE A 248 7.79 4.49 -5.60
CA ILE A 248 8.02 3.06 -5.81
C ILE A 248 7.55 2.71 -7.22
N PRO A 249 8.43 2.16 -8.09
CA PRO A 249 8.07 1.74 -9.44
C PRO A 249 6.91 0.74 -9.47
N TYR A 250 6.23 0.62 -10.61
CA TYR A 250 5.08 -0.29 -10.76
C TYR A 250 5.48 -1.76 -10.59
N TYR A 251 6.66 -2.13 -11.08
CA TYR A 251 7.29 -3.43 -10.87
C TYR A 251 8.62 -3.26 -10.15
N VAL A 252 8.92 -4.19 -9.25
CA VAL A 252 10.19 -4.29 -8.51
C VAL A 252 10.74 -5.71 -8.64
N ASP A 253 12.04 -5.87 -8.46
CA ASP A 253 12.76 -7.11 -8.75
C ASP A 253 13.77 -7.53 -7.67
N SER A 254 14.14 -8.81 -7.68
CA SER A 254 15.31 -9.31 -6.96
C SER A 254 16.60 -8.80 -7.59
N ASP A 255 17.76 -9.08 -6.96
CA ASP A 255 19.02 -8.94 -7.70
C ASP A 255 19.01 -9.82 -8.94
N LEU A 256 19.60 -9.29 -10.01
CA LEU A 256 19.93 -10.09 -11.17
C LEU A 256 20.96 -11.16 -10.78
N PRO A 257 20.79 -12.41 -11.22
CA PRO A 257 21.80 -13.44 -11.02
C PRO A 257 23.15 -13.04 -11.62
N SER A 258 24.24 -13.49 -10.99
CA SER A 258 25.60 -13.30 -11.50
C SER A 258 25.83 -14.17 -12.73
N GLY A 259 26.49 -13.63 -13.76
CA GLY A 259 26.76 -14.35 -14.99
C GLY A 259 27.19 -13.44 -16.14
N ASN A 260 27.52 -14.05 -17.27
CA ASN A 260 27.74 -13.33 -18.52
C ASN A 260 26.42 -13.23 -19.29
N GLY A 261 26.42 -12.55 -20.44
CA GLY A 261 25.21 -12.32 -21.19
C GLY A 261 24.47 -13.56 -21.71
N SER A 262 25.19 -14.68 -21.87
CA SER A 262 24.64 -15.96 -22.29
C SER A 262 24.20 -16.86 -21.12
N THR A 263 24.48 -16.47 -19.87
CA THR A 263 23.98 -17.18 -18.69
C THR A 263 22.46 -17.24 -18.76
N LEU A 264 21.90 -18.43 -18.57
CA LEU A 264 20.46 -18.66 -18.60
C LEU A 264 19.87 -18.47 -17.21
N VAL A 265 18.76 -17.76 -17.11
CA VAL A 265 18.03 -17.49 -15.87
C VAL A 265 16.56 -17.78 -16.05
N ASP A 266 15.89 -18.06 -14.94
CA ASP A 266 14.44 -18.20 -14.92
C ASP A 266 13.82 -16.88 -14.46
N ILE A 267 12.95 -16.29 -15.28
CA ILE A 267 12.19 -15.12 -14.85
C ILE A 267 10.93 -15.62 -14.13
N VAL A 268 10.79 -15.28 -12.86
CA VAL A 268 9.69 -15.71 -11.99
C VAL A 268 8.83 -14.51 -11.60
N TYR A 269 7.51 -14.64 -11.73
CA TYR A 269 6.60 -13.49 -11.66
C TYR A 269 5.16 -13.91 -11.35
N PHE A 270 4.28 -12.95 -11.05
CA PHE A 270 2.87 -13.25 -10.82
C PHE A 270 2.09 -13.49 -12.11
N ASP A 271 1.24 -14.50 -12.09
CA ASP A 271 0.42 -14.95 -13.22
C ASP A 271 -0.40 -13.83 -13.89
N PHE A 272 -0.97 -12.91 -13.12
CA PHE A 272 -1.89 -11.90 -13.66
C PHE A 272 -1.25 -10.95 -14.70
N PHE A 273 0.08 -10.81 -14.71
CA PHE A 273 0.79 -9.97 -15.69
C PHE A 273 1.62 -10.77 -16.71
N ASP A 274 1.36 -12.07 -16.86
CA ASP A 274 1.99 -12.96 -17.85
C ASP A 274 1.98 -12.38 -19.27
N SER A 275 0.81 -11.93 -19.74
CA SER A 275 0.70 -11.41 -21.11
C SER A 275 1.61 -10.19 -21.34
N VAL A 276 1.73 -9.31 -20.35
CA VAL A 276 2.57 -8.11 -20.42
C VAL A 276 4.04 -8.49 -20.39
N LEU A 277 4.42 -9.42 -19.51
CA LEU A 277 5.80 -9.92 -19.42
C LEU A 277 6.23 -10.61 -20.72
N ARG A 278 5.44 -11.56 -21.23
CA ARG A 278 5.78 -12.31 -22.44
C ARG A 278 5.89 -11.40 -23.66
N LYS A 279 4.99 -10.44 -23.84
CA LYS A 279 5.10 -9.43 -24.92
C LYS A 279 6.35 -8.58 -24.77
N SER A 280 6.68 -8.17 -23.55
CA SER A 280 7.90 -7.38 -23.26
C SER A 280 9.15 -8.17 -23.60
N LEU A 281 9.22 -9.43 -23.18
CA LEU A 281 10.35 -10.31 -23.45
C LEU A 281 10.45 -10.66 -24.94
N ALA A 282 9.33 -10.94 -25.61
CA ALA A 282 9.30 -11.19 -27.05
C ALA A 282 9.80 -9.99 -27.87
N THR A 283 9.45 -8.77 -27.44
CA THR A 283 9.98 -7.53 -28.04
C THR A 283 11.50 -7.42 -27.86
N ILE A 284 12.04 -7.87 -26.73
CA ILE A 284 13.48 -7.83 -26.44
C ILE A 284 14.23 -8.88 -27.25
N THR A 285 13.67 -10.09 -27.38
CA THR A 285 14.39 -11.25 -27.94
C THR A 285 14.04 -11.57 -29.39
N GLY A 286 13.00 -10.94 -29.95
CA GLY A 286 12.50 -11.22 -31.31
C GLY A 286 11.85 -12.60 -31.49
N LYS A 287 11.39 -13.24 -30.40
CA LYS A 287 10.74 -14.55 -30.45
C LYS A 287 9.65 -14.67 -29.37
N GLU A 288 8.67 -15.52 -29.62
CA GLU A 288 7.65 -15.85 -28.63
C GLU A 288 8.22 -16.71 -27.48
N TRP A 289 7.65 -16.52 -26.30
CA TRP A 289 7.98 -17.28 -25.10
C TRP A 289 6.74 -17.96 -24.54
N THR A 290 6.92 -19.11 -23.92
CA THR A 290 5.88 -19.86 -23.22
C THR A 290 6.16 -19.82 -21.72
N ALA A 291 5.13 -19.53 -20.94
CA ALA A 291 5.22 -19.57 -19.49
C ALA A 291 4.94 -20.99 -18.97
N THR A 292 5.71 -21.39 -17.98
CA THR A 292 5.32 -22.46 -17.05
C THR A 292 4.35 -21.87 -16.04
N LEU A 293 3.19 -22.50 -15.86
CA LEU A 293 2.09 -21.99 -15.02
C LEU A 293 2.29 -22.24 -13.51
N THR A 294 3.48 -22.69 -13.12
CA THR A 294 3.88 -22.97 -11.74
C THR A 294 5.39 -22.84 -11.61
N TYR A 295 5.87 -22.32 -10.48
CA TYR A 295 7.29 -22.30 -10.13
C TYR A 295 7.49 -22.63 -8.65
N GLY A 296 8.26 -23.68 -8.35
CA GLY A 296 8.43 -24.16 -6.98
C GLY A 296 7.17 -24.83 -6.43
N ASP A 297 6.88 -24.61 -5.16
CA ASP A 297 5.71 -25.17 -4.48
C ASP A 297 4.41 -24.45 -4.93
N PRO A 298 3.46 -25.15 -5.59
CA PRO A 298 2.23 -24.54 -6.11
C PRO A 298 1.25 -24.07 -5.02
N SER A 299 1.47 -24.41 -3.75
CA SER A 299 0.70 -23.88 -2.61
C SER A 299 1.14 -22.49 -2.16
N ILE A 300 2.30 -22.02 -2.66
CA ILE A 300 2.82 -20.69 -2.39
C ILE A 300 2.23 -19.68 -3.38
N THR A 301 1.54 -18.68 -2.86
CA THR A 301 0.96 -17.56 -3.60
C THR A 301 1.56 -16.24 -3.09
N SER A 302 1.22 -15.13 -3.72
CA SER A 302 1.56 -13.78 -3.23
C SER A 302 1.19 -13.55 -1.76
N SER A 303 0.12 -14.18 -1.28
CA SER A 303 -0.30 -14.11 0.14
C SER A 303 0.48 -15.11 1.00
N THR A 304 0.44 -16.40 0.65
CA THR A 304 0.97 -17.47 1.52
C THR A 304 2.49 -17.48 1.59
N MET A 305 3.20 -16.80 0.66
CA MET A 305 4.65 -16.61 0.78
C MET A 305 5.04 -15.87 2.08
N TRP A 306 4.23 -14.90 2.53
CA TRP A 306 4.49 -14.16 3.77
C TRP A 306 4.26 -15.02 5.00
N LEU A 307 3.24 -15.88 4.98
CA LEU A 307 2.99 -16.86 6.04
C LEU A 307 4.15 -17.84 6.16
N SER A 308 4.55 -18.43 5.02
CA SER A 308 5.67 -19.38 4.98
C SER A 308 6.97 -18.72 5.43
N PHE A 309 7.22 -17.48 5.00
CA PHE A 309 8.41 -16.73 5.40
C PHE A 309 8.43 -16.45 6.90
N ALA A 310 7.35 -15.90 7.46
CA ALA A 310 7.27 -15.58 8.87
C ALA A 310 7.46 -16.84 9.74
N GLN A 311 6.79 -17.94 9.42
CA GLN A 311 6.88 -19.18 10.19
C GLN A 311 8.27 -19.84 10.13
N LYS A 312 8.95 -19.76 8.99
CA LYS A 312 10.26 -20.43 8.79
C LYS A 312 11.45 -19.57 9.22
N PHE A 313 11.35 -18.25 9.05
CA PHE A 313 12.50 -17.35 9.16
C PHE A 313 12.36 -16.28 10.25
N TRP A 314 11.18 -16.10 10.85
CA TRP A 314 10.99 -15.22 12.00
C TRP A 314 10.65 -16.03 13.25
N ASN A 315 11.45 -15.88 14.29
CA ASN A 315 11.23 -16.61 15.54
C ASN A 315 10.03 -16.03 16.32
N ALA A 316 8.92 -16.77 16.36
CA ALA A 316 7.68 -16.39 17.04
C ALA A 316 7.82 -16.23 18.58
N THR A 317 8.88 -16.73 19.21
CA THR A 317 9.10 -16.60 20.67
C THR A 317 9.95 -15.39 21.06
N SER A 318 10.44 -14.62 20.08
CA SER A 318 11.31 -13.45 20.30
C SER A 318 10.60 -12.10 20.18
N CYS A 319 9.26 -12.13 20.25
CA CYS A 319 8.41 -10.96 20.47
C CYS A 319 8.34 -10.68 21.98
#